data_AF-A0A534SZV6-F1
#
_entry.id   AF-A0A534SZV6-F1
#
_cell.length_a   1.000
_cell.length_b   1.000
_cell.length_c   1.000
_cell.angle_alpha   90.00
_cell.angle_beta   90.00
_cell.angle_gamma   90.00
#
_symmetry.space_group_name_H-M   'P 1'
#
loop_
_entity.id
_entity.type
_entity.pdbx_description
1 polymer ?
#
loop_
_entity_poly.entity_id
_entity_poly.type
_entity_poly.pdbx_seq_one_letter_code
_entity_poly.pdbx_strand_id
1 'polypeptide(L)' 'VPLSAQAPEIWPLRLRVELGGMKASYAVIPGIRQVSKSRLQESIGAASAAAMARIGEALALYLGE' A
#
# COMPACT_ATOMS: atom_id res chain seq x y z
N VAL A 1 1.51 4.64 -1.73
CA VAL A 1 0.37 4.72 -0.78
C VAL A 1 0.86 4.58 0.65
N PRO A 2 0.21 5.18 1.66
CA PRO A 2 0.53 4.95 3.08
C PRO A 2 0.26 3.52 3.51
N LEU A 3 0.97 3.08 4.55
CA LEU A 3 0.72 1.83 5.25
C LEU A 3 0.09 2.10 6.62
N SER A 4 -0.77 1.20 7.07
CA SER A 4 -1.37 1.21 8.41
C SER A 4 -1.26 -0.17 9.03
N ALA A 5 -1.06 -0.25 10.36
CA ALA A 5 -1.16 -1.50 11.11
C ALA A 5 -2.61 -1.86 11.47
N GLN A 6 -3.57 -0.96 11.17
CA GLN A 6 -4.96 -1.12 11.55
C GLN A 6 -5.72 -2.01 10.58
N ALA A 7 -6.09 -3.19 11.09
CA ALA A 7 -7.03 -4.11 10.46
C ALA A 7 -8.45 -3.52 10.34
N PRO A 8 -9.34 -4.11 9.51
CA PRO A 8 -9.11 -5.25 8.60
C PRO A 8 -8.71 -4.80 7.17
N GLU A 9 -8.59 -5.78 6.27
CA GLU A 9 -8.65 -5.52 4.82
C GLU A 9 -10.06 -5.06 4.45
N ILE A 10 -10.16 -4.05 3.59
CA ILE A 10 -11.42 -3.47 3.09
C ILE A 10 -11.22 -3.24 1.61
N TRP A 11 -11.69 -4.16 0.76
CA TRP A 11 -11.54 -4.01 -0.69
C TRP A 11 -12.45 -2.89 -1.25
N PRO A 12 -11.99 -2.02 -2.16
CA PRO A 12 -10.60 -1.84 -2.64
C PRO A 12 -9.80 -0.83 -1.79
N LEU A 13 -10.37 -0.24 -0.74
CA LEU A 13 -9.82 0.91 -0.02
C LEU A 13 -8.59 0.62 0.86
N ARG A 14 -8.43 -0.61 1.31
CA ARG A 14 -7.36 -1.01 2.24
C ARG A 14 -6.97 -2.45 2.00
N LEU A 15 -5.73 -2.72 1.58
CA LEU A 15 -5.26 -4.05 1.21
C LEU A 15 -4.23 -4.56 2.19
N ARG A 16 -4.34 -5.82 2.63
CA ARG A 16 -3.28 -6.45 3.39
C ARG A 16 -2.03 -6.58 2.51
N VAL A 17 -0.89 -6.16 3.05
CA VAL A 17 0.43 -6.31 2.44
C VAL A 17 1.36 -7.01 3.41
N GLU A 18 2.14 -7.93 2.86
CA GLU A 18 3.18 -8.64 3.59
C GLU A 18 4.52 -8.15 3.10
N LEU A 19 5.24 -7.47 3.99
CA LEU A 19 6.60 -6.99 3.76
C LEU A 19 7.51 -7.83 4.64
N GLY A 20 8.57 -8.39 4.07
CA GLY A 20 9.48 -9.30 4.77
C GLY A 20 9.98 -8.68 6.08
N GLY A 21 9.83 -9.41 7.19
CA GLY A 21 10.27 -8.95 8.51
C GLY A 21 9.36 -7.92 9.20
N MET A 22 8.25 -7.51 8.58
CA MET A 22 7.30 -6.57 9.17
C MET A 22 6.04 -7.26 9.67
N LYS A 23 5.40 -6.65 10.68
CA LYS A 23 4.05 -7.02 11.10
C LYS A 23 3.08 -6.85 9.94
N ALA A 24 2.00 -7.63 9.97
CA ALA A 24 0.87 -7.47 9.06
C ALA A 24 0.48 -5.99 8.95
N SER A 25 0.52 -5.48 7.72
CA SER A 25 0.29 -4.08 7.42
C SER A 25 -0.73 -3.97 6.28
N TYR A 26 -1.29 -2.78 6.13
CA TYR A 26 -2.35 -2.53 5.17
C TYR A 26 -2.04 -1.29 4.33
N ALA A 27 -1.98 -1.45 3.01
CA ALA A 27 -1.88 -0.35 2.08
C ALA A 27 -3.21 0.42 2.04
N VAL A 28 -3.20 1.70 2.38
CA VAL A 28 -4.38 2.56 2.41
C VAL A 28 -4.50 3.29 1.08
N ILE A 29 -5.39 2.83 0.22
CA ILE A 29 -5.52 3.26 -1.17
C ILE A 29 -5.97 4.72 -1.29
N PRO A 30 -7.02 5.19 -0.58
CA PRO A 30 -7.43 6.61 -0.61
C PRO A 30 -6.37 7.57 -0.09
N GLY A 31 -5.36 7.09 0.63
CA GLY A 31 -4.26 7.90 1.12
C GLY A 31 -3.16 8.14 0.09
N ILE A 32 -3.34 7.74 -1.18
CA ILE A 32 -2.37 7.99 -2.25
C ILE A 32 -1.98 9.47 -2.29
N ARG A 33 -0.68 9.71 -2.37
CA ARG A 33 -0.11 11.06 -2.35
C ARG A 33 1.22 11.09 -3.07
N GLN A 34 1.53 12.25 -3.62
CA GLN A 34 2.86 12.57 -4.10
C GLN A 34 3.73 13.03 -2.92
N VAL A 35 5.01 12.64 -2.92
CA VAL A 35 5.99 13.05 -1.90
C VAL A 35 7.28 13.47 -2.59
N SER A 36 7.97 14.47 -2.04
CA SER A 36 9.31 14.83 -2.52
C SER A 36 10.32 13.74 -2.14
N LYS A 37 11.38 13.59 -2.93
CA LYS A 37 12.47 12.65 -2.63
C LYS A 37 13.15 12.94 -1.28
N SER A 38 13.22 14.21 -0.88
CA SER A 38 13.77 14.64 0.42
C SER A 38 12.97 14.15 1.63
N ARG A 39 11.73 13.68 1.45
CA ARG A 39 10.91 13.11 2.52
C ARG A 39 11.14 11.61 2.70
N LEU A 40 11.88 10.96 1.79
CA LEU A 40 12.23 9.55 1.90
C LEU A 40 13.39 9.41 2.89
N GLN A 41 13.26 8.46 3.82
CA GLN A 41 14.30 8.14 4.78
C GLN A 41 15.01 6.86 4.32
N GLU A 42 14.66 5.71 4.89
CA GLU A 42 15.22 4.41 4.56
C GLU A 42 14.26 3.51 3.77
N SER A 43 14.82 2.48 3.14
CA SER A 43 14.04 1.40 2.55
C SER A 43 13.75 0.34 3.61
N ILE A 44 12.47 0.06 3.86
CA ILE A 44 12.02 -0.90 4.88
C ILE A 44 11.70 -2.29 4.31
N GLY A 45 11.74 -2.46 2.99
CA GLY A 45 11.44 -3.73 2.32
C GLY A 45 10.83 -3.55 0.94
N ALA A 46 10.62 -4.67 0.24
CA ALA A 46 9.97 -4.73 -1.06
C ALA A 46 8.68 -5.55 -0.98
N ALA A 47 7.61 -5.05 -1.60
CA ALA A 47 6.39 -5.82 -1.80
C ALA A 47 6.57 -6.83 -2.94
N SER A 48 5.88 -7.96 -2.86
CA SER A 48 5.87 -8.94 -3.95
C SER A 48 5.18 -8.37 -5.20
N ALA A 49 5.52 -8.92 -6.37
CA ALA A 49 4.89 -8.53 -7.64
C ALA A 49 3.36 -8.73 -7.59
N ALA A 50 2.89 -9.81 -6.97
CA ALA A 50 1.46 -10.08 -6.79
C ALA A 50 0.78 -9.02 -5.91
N ALA A 51 1.42 -8.60 -4.81
CA ALA A 51 0.89 -7.53 -3.97
C ALA A 51 0.83 -6.19 -4.72
N MET A 52 1.86 -5.87 -5.51
CA MET A 52 1.87 -4.65 -6.33
C MET A 52 0.81 -4.66 -7.42
N ALA A 53 0.56 -5.79 -8.08
CA ALA A 53 -0.52 -5.93 -9.06
C ALA A 53 -1.90 -5.67 -8.42
N ARG A 54 -2.12 -6.24 -7.22
CA ARG A 54 -3.36 -6.07 -6.46
C ARG A 54 -3.57 -4.62 -5.98
N ILE A 55 -2.49 -3.92 -5.63
CA ILE A 55 -2.51 -2.47 -5.35
C ILE A 55 -2.87 -1.67 -6.61
N GLY A 56 -2.34 -2.05 -7.78
CA GLY A 56 -2.67 -1.41 -9.05
C GLY A 56 -4.15 -1.52 -9.39
N GLU A 57 -4.72 -2.72 -9.26
CA GLU A 57 -6.16 -2.95 -9.46
C GLU A 57 -7.02 -2.10 -8.51
N ALA A 58 -6.68 -2.07 -7.23
CA ALA A 58 -7.41 -1.27 -6.26
C ALA A 58 -7.29 0.24 -6.52
N LEU A 59 -6.15 0.70 -7.04
CA LEU A 59 -5.98 2.09 -7.46
C LEU A 59 -6.84 2.43 -8.67
N ALA A 60 -6.90 1.57 -9.69
CA ALA A 60 -7.78 1.76 -10.84
C ALA A 60 -9.25 1.89 -10.38
N LEU A 61 -9.71 0.95 -9.54
CA LEU A 61 -11.05 1.00 -8.95
C LEU A 61 -11.32 2.27 -8.13
N TYR A 62 -10.33 2.72 -7.34
CA TYR A 62 -10.48 3.92 -6.51
C TYR A 62 -10.48 5.21 -7.34
N LEU A 63 -9.69 5.26 -8.41
CA LEU A 63 -9.57 6.42 -9.30
C LEU A 63 -10.64 6.46 -10.39
N GLY A 64 -11.41 5.37 -10.56
CA GLY A 64 -12.47 5.26 -11.56
C GLY A 64 -11.94 4.94 -12.97
N GLU A 65 -10.80 4.25 -13.04
CA GLU A 65 -10.15 3.77 -14.28
C GLU A 65 -10.40 2.28 -14.55
#